data_AF-A0A673JZE1-F1
#
_entry.id   AF-A0A673JZE1-F1
#
_cell.length_a   1.000
_cell.length_b   1.000
_cell.length_c   1.000
_cell.angle_alpha   90.00
_cell.angle_beta   90.00
_cell.angle_gamma   90.00
#
_symmetry.space_group_name_H-M   'P 1'
#
loop_
_entity.id
_entity.type
_entity.pdbx_description
1 polymer ?
#
loop_
_entity_poly.entity_id
_entity_poly.type
_entity_poly.pdbx_seq_one_letter_code
_entity_poly.pdbx_strand_id
1 'polypeptide(L)'
;MASPARTPAGQQSLPRGGASPLSPARISRLQEKQELQQLNDRLAAYIDAVRRLESENGALQLQVLEREETRSRELTGLKALYETELADARTALDEMARERARLQLELGQMKREHEQLQCMKKNAELASAQARLTEAEALLNSKEASLNTAVSERKALESTVTDLQLHIQEVHLYLHHHQSDFMETAQSSRVQFRLSHTGEMKDTRRRLETRLVEVDSGRQVEYEFKLAAALADMRQQHDEQVQVYKDEMEQTYTAKLENVRLSSEMNSSSASMAREELRESSLRVESLAAQLANLQKQVRRYTTDGFPARPLTRFHTLASSSSIMHPLLIAVDMQCREMYTQRPLLEMGLKLSPSPSARVTVSRASSSRSVRTARGKRKRVDVEESEASSSVSIAHSASATGNVCIDELDVDGNFIRLHNSSEQDQPMAGFQLTRTIGDVSATYKFTAKYVLKAGQKVTIWASNAGVSSNPPTDLIWKSQSSWGSGKNIKVLLLSPGGEEVAVRSTVFKTAVEEEEQEAEVIEERFFHQQGDPHTSKRGCAIM
;
A
#
# COMPACT_ATOMS: atom_id res chain seq x y z
N MET A 1 -50.77 -57.27 142.84
CA MET A 1 -51.36 -56.85 144.13
C MET A 1 -52.66 -57.61 144.34
N ALA A 2 -52.89 -58.11 145.55
CA ALA A 2 -54.16 -58.60 146.12
C ALA A 2 -55.17 -59.40 145.25
N SER A 3 -55.18 -60.72 145.44
CA SER A 3 -56.42 -61.48 145.74
C SER A 3 -56.41 -61.80 147.25
N PRO A 4 -57.55 -62.02 147.95
CA PRO A 4 -58.38 -63.24 147.87
C PRO A 4 -59.90 -62.90 147.99
N ALA A 5 -60.89 -63.78 148.24
CA ALA A 5 -61.01 -65.21 148.60
C ALA A 5 -62.30 -65.80 147.92
N ARG A 6 -62.50 -67.11 147.66
CA ARG A 6 -62.85 -68.21 148.60
C ARG A 6 -63.89 -67.79 149.69
N THR A 7 -64.98 -68.52 149.94
CA THR A 7 -65.08 -69.95 150.32
C THR A 7 -66.53 -70.48 150.10
N PRO A 8 -66.76 -71.80 149.83
CA PRO A 8 -68.09 -72.35 149.60
C PRO A 8 -68.75 -73.06 150.81
N ALA A 9 -70.08 -73.14 150.80
CA ALA A 9 -70.94 -74.11 151.47
C ALA A 9 -72.31 -74.14 150.74
N GLY A 10 -73.13 -75.20 150.75
CA GLY A 10 -72.97 -76.53 151.37
C GLY A 10 -74.25 -76.93 152.11
N GLN A 11 -74.71 -78.18 151.90
CA GLN A 11 -75.88 -78.80 152.58
C GLN A 11 -77.24 -78.18 152.16
N GLN A 12 -78.41 -78.83 152.29
CA GLN A 12 -78.71 -80.18 152.80
C GLN A 12 -79.99 -80.74 152.15
N SER A 13 -80.18 -82.07 152.16
CA SER A 13 -81.45 -82.73 151.85
C SER A 13 -82.16 -83.21 153.12
N LEU A 14 -83.39 -82.74 153.36
CA LEU A 14 -84.33 -83.34 154.33
C LEU A 14 -85.79 -83.19 153.83
N PRO A 15 -86.76 -84.01 154.30
CA PRO A 15 -87.98 -84.30 153.53
C PRO A 15 -89.30 -83.77 154.14
N ARG A 16 -90.40 -84.02 153.40
CA ARG A 16 -91.78 -84.22 153.88
C ARG A 16 -92.54 -82.97 154.41
N GLY A 17 -93.09 -82.19 153.48
CA GLY A 17 -94.31 -81.40 153.69
C GLY A 17 -95.52 -82.09 153.05
N GLY A 18 -96.67 -82.12 153.73
CA GLY A 18 -97.87 -82.86 153.30
C GLY A 18 -98.68 -82.21 152.17
N ALA A 19 -99.57 -82.98 151.56
CA ALA A 19 -100.43 -82.55 150.46
C ALA A 19 -101.46 -81.47 150.85
N SER A 20 -101.80 -80.60 149.89
CA SER A 20 -103.08 -79.90 149.82
C SER A 20 -103.34 -79.46 148.37
N PRO A 21 -104.54 -79.67 147.80
CA PRO A 21 -104.87 -79.18 146.47
C PRO A 21 -104.88 -77.64 146.48
N LEU A 22 -104.33 -77.03 145.43
CA LEU A 22 -104.26 -75.57 145.34
C LEU A 22 -105.65 -75.01 145.00
N SER A 23 -106.26 -74.28 145.92
CA SER A 23 -107.57 -73.65 145.72
C SER A 23 -107.58 -72.74 144.47
N PRO A 24 -108.71 -72.56 143.76
CA PRO A 24 -108.76 -71.80 142.50
C PRO A 24 -108.16 -70.39 142.58
N ALA A 25 -108.35 -69.67 143.70
CA ALA A 25 -107.76 -68.35 143.93
C ALA A 25 -106.21 -68.36 143.97
N ARG A 26 -105.56 -69.48 144.30
CA ARG A 26 -104.10 -69.64 144.23
C ARG A 26 -103.61 -70.00 142.83
N ILE A 27 -104.45 -70.67 142.02
CA ILE A 27 -104.15 -70.95 140.60
C ILE A 27 -104.27 -69.66 139.78
N SER A 28 -105.38 -68.92 139.95
CA SER A 28 -105.60 -67.62 139.30
C SER A 28 -104.49 -66.61 139.61
N ARG A 29 -104.07 -66.47 140.88
CA ARG A 29 -102.90 -65.63 141.25
C ARG A 29 -101.56 -66.14 140.70
N LEU A 30 -101.45 -67.42 140.35
CA LEU A 30 -100.27 -67.97 139.68
C LEU A 30 -100.25 -67.61 138.19
N GLN A 31 -101.42 -67.67 137.54
CA GLN A 31 -101.62 -67.27 136.15
C GLN A 31 -101.43 -65.76 135.97
N GLU A 32 -102.06 -64.94 136.81
CA GLU A 32 -101.86 -63.48 136.88
C GLU A 32 -100.37 -63.14 137.07
N LYS A 33 -99.65 -63.86 137.94
CA LYS A 33 -98.20 -63.70 138.09
C LYS A 33 -97.43 -64.10 136.83
N GLN A 34 -97.84 -65.14 136.11
CA GLN A 34 -97.22 -65.56 134.84
C GLN A 34 -97.50 -64.56 133.71
N GLU A 35 -98.69 -63.97 133.65
CA GLU A 35 -99.05 -62.92 132.69
C GLU A 35 -98.29 -61.62 132.96
N LEU A 36 -98.20 -61.20 134.22
CA LEU A 36 -97.35 -60.09 134.64
C LEU A 36 -95.87 -60.37 134.39
N GLN A 37 -95.41 -61.61 134.52
CA GLN A 37 -94.05 -61.99 134.16
C GLN A 37 -93.82 -61.88 132.64
N GLN A 38 -94.69 -62.46 131.81
CA GLN A 38 -94.62 -62.32 130.35
C GLN A 38 -94.71 -60.86 129.87
N LEU A 39 -95.49 -60.01 130.56
CA LEU A 39 -95.56 -58.58 130.28
C LEU A 39 -94.24 -57.87 130.63
N ASN A 40 -93.62 -58.19 131.77
CA ASN A 40 -92.31 -57.67 132.14
C ASN A 40 -91.19 -58.18 131.22
N ASP A 41 -91.23 -59.45 130.80
CA ASP A 41 -90.26 -60.03 129.86
C ASP A 41 -90.35 -59.33 128.49
N ARG A 42 -91.58 -59.02 128.02
CA ARG A 42 -91.81 -58.19 126.83
C ARG A 42 -91.34 -56.76 127.03
N LEU A 43 -91.62 -56.14 128.18
CA LEU A 43 -91.18 -54.78 128.50
C LEU A 43 -89.65 -54.68 128.51
N ALA A 44 -88.96 -55.67 129.10
CA ALA A 44 -87.51 -55.76 129.09
C ALA A 44 -86.97 -55.90 127.65
N ALA A 45 -87.56 -56.78 126.83
CA ALA A 45 -87.20 -56.91 125.42
C ALA A 45 -87.41 -55.61 124.62
N TYR A 46 -88.46 -54.83 124.92
CA TYR A 46 -88.66 -53.50 124.34
C TYR A 46 -87.63 -52.48 124.84
N ILE A 47 -87.32 -52.44 126.15
CA ILE A 47 -86.31 -51.55 126.72
C ILE A 47 -84.93 -51.83 126.10
N ASP A 48 -84.55 -53.10 125.94
CA ASP A 48 -83.29 -53.48 125.32
C ASP A 48 -83.30 -53.34 123.79
N ALA A 49 -84.46 -53.32 123.14
CA ALA A 49 -84.59 -52.88 121.74
C ALA A 49 -84.42 -51.36 121.60
N VAL A 50 -85.05 -50.56 122.47
CA VAL A 50 -84.91 -49.10 122.51
C VAL A 50 -83.45 -48.71 122.78
N ARG A 51 -82.82 -49.27 123.81
CA ARG A 51 -81.39 -49.02 124.11
C ARG A 51 -80.46 -49.34 122.94
N ARG A 52 -80.74 -50.43 122.20
CA ARG A 52 -79.99 -50.77 120.98
C ARG A 52 -80.21 -49.72 119.90
N LEU A 53 -81.46 -49.35 119.60
CA LEU A 53 -81.79 -48.31 118.62
C LEU A 53 -81.26 -46.91 119.00
N GLU A 54 -81.19 -46.59 120.30
CA GLU A 54 -80.55 -45.36 120.81
C GLU A 54 -79.04 -45.40 120.57
N SER A 55 -78.36 -46.52 120.88
CA SER A 55 -76.93 -46.69 120.61
C SER A 55 -76.60 -46.72 119.12
N GLU A 56 -77.49 -47.27 118.29
CA GLU A 56 -77.37 -47.32 116.83
C GLU A 56 -77.62 -45.95 116.20
N ASN A 57 -78.62 -45.18 116.67
CA ASN A 57 -78.78 -43.78 116.28
C ASN A 57 -77.56 -42.94 116.66
N GLY A 58 -77.01 -43.13 117.86
CA GLY A 58 -75.78 -42.44 118.28
C GLY A 58 -74.59 -42.76 117.36
N ALA A 59 -74.40 -44.04 117.02
CA ALA A 59 -73.36 -44.47 116.08
C ALA A 59 -73.59 -43.93 114.65
N LEU A 60 -74.84 -43.90 114.17
CA LEU A 60 -75.19 -43.35 112.86
C LEU A 60 -75.01 -41.82 112.81
N GLN A 61 -75.36 -41.09 113.88
CA GLN A 61 -75.12 -39.66 113.99
C GLN A 61 -73.62 -39.34 113.97
N LEU A 62 -72.80 -40.13 114.67
CA LEU A 62 -71.33 -40.01 114.59
C LEU A 62 -70.82 -40.29 113.17
N GLN A 63 -71.28 -41.35 112.49
CA GLN A 63 -70.88 -41.64 111.11
C GLN A 63 -71.32 -40.56 110.11
N VAL A 64 -72.45 -39.89 110.33
CA VAL A 64 -72.87 -38.74 109.52
C VAL A 64 -71.93 -37.56 109.74
N LEU A 65 -71.65 -37.19 111.00
CA LEU A 65 -70.73 -36.11 111.34
C LEU A 65 -69.30 -36.38 110.82
N GLU A 66 -68.80 -37.60 110.95
CA GLU A 66 -67.49 -38.02 110.42
C GLU A 66 -67.45 -37.86 108.88
N ARG A 67 -68.49 -38.28 108.15
CA ARG A 67 -68.55 -38.15 106.69
C ARG A 67 -68.75 -36.71 106.21
N GLU A 68 -69.49 -35.89 106.96
CA GLU A 68 -69.60 -34.47 106.68
C GLU A 68 -68.26 -33.76 106.95
N GLU A 69 -67.54 -34.16 108.00
CA GLU A 69 -66.21 -33.64 108.30
C GLU A 69 -65.18 -34.05 107.25
N THR A 70 -65.10 -35.32 106.84
CA THR A 70 -64.19 -35.75 105.75
C THR A 70 -64.53 -35.04 104.45
N ARG A 71 -65.81 -34.97 104.06
CA ARG A 71 -66.26 -34.23 102.87
C ARG A 71 -65.88 -32.75 102.95
N SER A 72 -65.98 -32.11 104.11
CA SER A 72 -65.57 -30.71 104.27
C SER A 72 -64.05 -30.52 104.13
N ARG A 73 -63.25 -31.46 104.67
CA ARG A 73 -61.79 -31.47 104.52
C ARG A 73 -61.36 -31.71 103.07
N GLU A 74 -61.99 -32.68 102.40
CA GLU A 74 -61.77 -33.00 100.99
C GLU A 74 -62.11 -31.81 100.08
N LEU A 75 -63.27 -31.18 100.27
CA LEU A 75 -63.67 -29.98 99.53
C LEU A 75 -62.73 -28.80 99.79
N THR A 76 -62.25 -28.64 101.02
CA THR A 76 -61.29 -27.58 101.37
C THR A 76 -59.91 -27.84 100.76
N GLY A 77 -59.44 -29.09 100.77
CA GLY A 77 -58.18 -29.49 100.14
C GLY A 77 -58.23 -29.37 98.61
N LEU A 78 -59.32 -29.82 97.98
CA LEU A 78 -59.54 -29.68 96.54
C LEU A 78 -59.64 -28.19 96.14
N LYS A 79 -60.32 -27.37 96.95
CA LYS A 79 -60.35 -25.92 96.76
C LYS A 79 -58.93 -25.33 96.83
N ALA A 80 -58.15 -25.68 97.85
CA ALA A 80 -56.78 -25.18 98.01
C ALA A 80 -55.88 -25.56 96.82
N LEU A 81 -55.99 -26.79 96.31
CA LEU A 81 -55.27 -27.23 95.11
C LEU A 81 -55.66 -26.41 93.87
N TYR A 82 -56.96 -26.16 93.65
CA TYR A 82 -57.38 -25.28 92.54
C TYR A 82 -56.96 -23.82 92.76
N GLU A 83 -56.88 -23.32 93.99
CA GLU A 83 -56.38 -21.98 94.30
C GLU A 83 -54.86 -21.86 94.07
N THR A 84 -54.07 -22.93 94.30
CA THR A 84 -52.63 -22.96 93.94
C THR A 84 -52.42 -23.07 92.43
N GLU A 85 -53.11 -23.99 91.75
CA GLU A 85 -53.02 -24.13 90.27
C GLU A 85 -53.43 -22.83 89.55
N LEU A 86 -54.45 -22.11 90.07
CA LEU A 86 -54.83 -20.79 89.57
C LEU A 86 -53.83 -19.68 89.92
N ALA A 87 -53.02 -19.83 90.97
CA ALA A 87 -51.94 -18.90 91.27
C ALA A 87 -50.74 -19.14 90.35
N ASP A 88 -50.34 -20.40 90.16
CA ASP A 88 -49.20 -20.78 89.32
C ASP A 88 -49.47 -20.52 87.83
N ALA A 89 -50.71 -20.74 87.36
CA ALA A 89 -51.13 -20.32 86.02
C ALA A 89 -51.08 -18.79 85.81
N ARG A 90 -51.26 -17.99 86.86
CA ARG A 90 -51.15 -16.51 86.80
C ARG A 90 -49.69 -16.06 86.82
N THR A 91 -48.85 -16.61 87.70
CA THR A 91 -47.43 -16.25 87.78
C THR A 91 -46.70 -16.61 86.48
N ALA A 92 -47.02 -17.76 85.88
CA ALA A 92 -46.52 -18.16 84.56
C ALA A 92 -46.99 -17.22 83.43
N LEU A 93 -48.26 -16.77 83.45
CA LEU A 93 -48.78 -15.81 82.48
C LEU A 93 -48.07 -14.45 82.60
N ASP A 94 -47.88 -13.95 83.82
CA ASP A 94 -47.13 -12.71 84.08
C ASP A 94 -45.65 -12.83 83.68
N GLU A 95 -45.05 -14.02 83.82
CA GLU A 95 -43.68 -14.30 83.39
C GLU A 95 -43.56 -14.29 81.87
N MET A 96 -44.44 -15.01 81.16
CA MET A 96 -44.52 -14.95 79.69
C MET A 96 -44.80 -13.52 79.18
N ALA A 97 -45.58 -12.72 79.91
CA ALA A 97 -45.81 -11.32 79.58
C ALA A 97 -44.54 -10.46 79.75
N ARG A 98 -43.77 -10.69 80.83
CA ARG A 98 -42.46 -10.05 81.08
C ARG A 98 -41.44 -10.44 80.01
N GLU A 99 -41.32 -11.72 79.67
CA GLU A 99 -40.43 -12.21 78.61
C GLU A 99 -40.82 -11.64 77.23
N ARG A 100 -42.11 -11.65 76.88
CA ARG A 100 -42.60 -11.06 75.63
C ARG A 100 -42.30 -9.57 75.54
N ALA A 101 -42.50 -8.82 76.62
CA ALA A 101 -42.18 -7.39 76.66
C ALA A 101 -40.67 -7.16 76.51
N ARG A 102 -39.83 -7.96 77.17
CA ARG A 102 -38.37 -7.93 77.03
C ARG A 102 -37.92 -8.22 75.58
N LEU A 103 -38.37 -9.32 74.99
CA LEU A 103 -38.03 -9.70 73.61
C LEU A 103 -38.53 -8.65 72.59
N GLN A 104 -39.66 -8.00 72.85
CA GLN A 104 -40.16 -6.91 72.02
C GLN A 104 -39.30 -5.64 72.12
N LEU A 105 -38.72 -5.34 73.30
CA LEU A 105 -37.75 -4.25 73.48
C LEU A 105 -36.41 -4.57 72.82
N GLU A 106 -35.88 -5.78 73.01
CA GLU A 106 -34.64 -6.26 72.38
C GLU A 106 -34.76 -6.27 70.84
N LEU A 107 -35.86 -6.80 70.29
CA LEU A 107 -36.17 -6.71 68.85
C LEU A 107 -36.24 -5.26 68.36
N GLY A 108 -36.80 -4.36 69.17
CA GLY A 108 -36.84 -2.93 68.87
C GLY A 108 -35.46 -2.26 68.89
N GLN A 109 -34.55 -2.70 69.75
CA GLN A 109 -33.15 -2.25 69.80
C GLN A 109 -32.40 -2.74 68.56
N MET A 110 -32.40 -4.04 68.29
CA MET A 110 -31.72 -4.64 67.14
C MET A 110 -32.17 -4.04 65.79
N LYS A 111 -33.46 -3.70 65.64
CA LYS A 111 -33.97 -2.99 64.45
C LYS A 111 -33.39 -1.59 64.31
N ARG A 112 -33.42 -0.78 65.38
CA ARG A 112 -32.86 0.58 65.38
C ARG A 112 -31.36 0.57 65.12
N GLU A 113 -30.62 -0.39 65.68
CA GLU A 113 -29.19 -0.57 65.42
C GLU A 113 -28.92 -0.99 63.97
N HIS A 114 -29.72 -1.91 63.40
CA HIS A 114 -29.60 -2.28 61.99
C HIS A 114 -29.89 -1.10 61.05
N GLU A 115 -30.95 -0.33 61.31
CA GLU A 115 -31.32 0.87 60.55
C GLU A 115 -30.21 1.94 60.62
N GLN A 116 -29.65 2.18 61.81
CA GLN A 116 -28.52 3.10 62.01
C GLN A 116 -27.27 2.63 61.27
N LEU A 117 -26.85 1.37 61.42
CA LEU A 117 -25.68 0.80 60.74
C LEU A 117 -25.86 0.81 59.22
N GLN A 118 -27.06 0.49 58.72
CA GLN A 118 -27.36 0.55 57.28
C GLN A 118 -27.31 1.99 56.75
N CYS A 119 -27.83 2.96 57.50
CA CYS A 119 -27.76 4.38 57.16
C CYS A 119 -26.31 4.89 57.16
N MET A 120 -25.55 4.63 58.22
CA MET A 120 -24.14 5.01 58.31
C MET A 120 -23.30 4.37 57.20
N LYS A 121 -23.52 3.09 56.88
CA LYS A 121 -22.85 2.41 55.76
C LYS A 121 -23.16 3.10 54.43
N LYS A 122 -24.45 3.31 54.09
CA LYS A 122 -24.86 3.98 52.84
C LYS A 122 -24.28 5.39 52.74
N ASN A 123 -24.28 6.15 53.84
CA ASN A 123 -23.73 7.51 53.88
C ASN A 123 -22.21 7.51 53.68
N ALA A 124 -21.48 6.55 54.26
CA ALA A 124 -20.03 6.41 54.06
C ALA A 124 -19.68 5.95 52.63
N GLU A 125 -20.44 5.01 52.06
CA GLU A 125 -20.30 4.59 50.66
C GLU A 125 -20.58 5.73 49.68
N LEU A 126 -21.63 6.52 49.94
CA LEU A 126 -21.98 7.72 49.18
C LEU A 126 -20.91 8.81 49.27
N ALA A 127 -20.39 9.11 50.48
CA ALA A 127 -19.31 10.08 50.65
C ALA A 127 -18.00 9.61 49.96
N SER A 128 -17.69 8.32 50.00
CA SER A 128 -16.55 7.72 49.28
C SER A 128 -16.72 7.74 47.75
N ALA A 129 -17.96 7.60 47.25
CA ALA A 129 -18.26 7.78 45.84
C ALA A 129 -18.14 9.25 45.41
N GLN A 130 -18.66 10.19 46.21
CA GLN A 130 -18.56 11.63 45.95
C GLN A 130 -17.11 12.13 45.97
N ALA A 131 -16.30 11.70 46.94
CA ALA A 131 -14.88 12.06 46.99
C ALA A 131 -14.13 11.63 45.72
N ARG A 132 -14.32 10.37 45.29
CA ARG A 132 -13.73 9.84 44.05
C ARG A 132 -14.27 10.52 42.78
N LEU A 133 -15.52 10.97 42.78
CA LEU A 133 -16.07 11.78 41.69
C LEU A 133 -15.31 13.10 41.60
N THR A 134 -15.19 13.85 42.70
CA THR A 134 -14.50 15.16 42.72
C THR A 134 -13.00 15.04 42.42
N GLU A 135 -12.35 13.94 42.79
CA GLU A 135 -10.97 13.64 42.41
C GLU A 135 -10.85 13.36 40.90
N ALA A 136 -11.76 12.57 40.33
CA ALA A 136 -11.78 12.29 38.90
C ALA A 136 -12.08 13.54 38.06
N GLU A 137 -12.99 14.42 38.51
CA GLU A 137 -13.29 15.71 37.91
C GLU A 137 -12.06 16.65 37.94
N ALA A 138 -11.36 16.73 39.08
CA ALA A 138 -10.13 17.51 39.20
C ALA A 138 -9.00 16.98 38.30
N LEU A 139 -8.87 15.65 38.18
CA LEU A 139 -7.94 15.00 37.26
C LEU A 139 -8.31 15.25 35.79
N LEU A 140 -9.59 15.22 35.42
CA LEU A 140 -10.07 15.53 34.08
C LEU A 140 -9.73 16.98 33.70
N ASN A 141 -10.11 17.94 34.54
CA ASN A 141 -9.82 19.37 34.34
C ASN A 141 -8.30 19.63 34.18
N SER A 142 -7.47 18.95 34.99
CA SER A 142 -6.00 19.00 34.89
C SER A 142 -5.49 18.43 33.56
N LYS A 143 -6.07 17.32 33.08
CA LYS A 143 -5.72 16.73 31.79
C LYS A 143 -6.15 17.59 30.61
N GLU A 144 -7.35 18.16 30.64
CA GLU A 144 -7.84 19.11 29.63
C GLU A 144 -6.96 20.35 29.56
N ALA A 145 -6.55 20.93 30.70
CA ALA A 145 -5.58 22.02 30.73
C ALA A 145 -4.24 21.63 30.06
N SER A 146 -3.69 20.46 30.39
CA SER A 146 -2.43 19.97 29.78
C SER A 146 -2.55 19.62 28.29
N LEU A 147 -3.73 19.23 27.83
CA LEU A 147 -4.02 19.00 26.42
C LEU A 147 -4.10 20.34 25.67
N ASN A 148 -4.72 21.35 26.27
CA ASN A 148 -4.84 22.69 25.68
C ASN A 148 -3.48 23.39 25.56
N THR A 149 -2.58 23.25 26.55
CA THR A 149 -1.20 23.76 26.40
C THR A 149 -0.45 23.03 25.29
N ALA A 150 -0.43 21.70 25.28
CA ALA A 150 0.23 20.91 24.23
C ALA A 150 -0.33 21.18 22.81
N VAL A 151 -1.65 21.42 22.68
CA VAL A 151 -2.27 21.83 21.40
C VAL A 151 -1.85 23.23 20.99
N SER A 152 -1.64 24.16 21.94
CA SER A 152 -1.12 25.51 21.64
C SER A 152 0.36 25.48 21.24
N GLU A 153 1.18 24.68 21.91
CA GLU A 153 2.60 24.45 21.59
C GLU A 153 2.75 23.82 20.20
N ARG A 154 1.96 22.79 19.89
CA ARG A 154 1.92 22.19 18.54
C ARG A 154 1.60 23.22 17.47
N LYS A 155 0.59 24.08 17.68
CA LYS A 155 0.23 25.15 16.73
C LYS A 155 1.37 26.16 16.52
N ALA A 156 2.06 26.55 17.59
CA ALA A 156 3.21 27.45 17.52
C ALA A 156 4.38 26.81 16.74
N LEU A 157 4.69 25.54 17.01
CA LEU A 157 5.68 24.77 16.25
C LEU A 157 5.28 24.64 14.78
N GLU A 158 4.01 24.37 14.48
CA GLU A 158 3.50 24.30 13.11
C GLU A 158 3.69 25.62 12.34
N SER A 159 3.43 26.78 12.96
CA SER A 159 3.78 28.08 12.35
C SER A 159 5.28 28.23 12.09
N THR A 160 6.15 27.89 13.04
CA THR A 160 7.61 27.97 12.81
C THR A 160 8.08 27.02 11.70
N VAL A 161 7.42 25.87 11.52
CA VAL A 161 7.71 24.94 10.42
C VAL A 161 7.27 25.53 9.08
N THR A 162 6.10 26.20 9.00
CA THR A 162 5.70 26.88 7.75
C THR A 162 6.60 28.06 7.42
N ASP A 163 7.03 28.84 8.41
CA ASP A 163 7.95 29.98 8.21
C ASP A 163 9.32 29.51 7.69
N LEU A 164 9.86 28.43 8.27
CA LEU A 164 11.10 27.81 7.81
C LEU A 164 10.96 27.19 6.41
N GLN A 165 9.80 26.59 6.09
CA GLN A 165 9.54 26.08 4.73
C GLN A 165 9.50 27.20 3.69
N LEU A 166 8.87 28.33 4.00
CA LEU A 166 8.85 29.52 3.14
C LEU A 166 10.26 30.08 2.93
N HIS A 167 11.07 30.18 3.99
CA HIS A 167 12.45 30.67 3.86
C HIS A 167 13.36 29.69 3.09
N ILE A 168 13.18 28.37 3.24
CA ILE A 168 13.86 27.36 2.40
C ILE A 168 13.44 27.52 0.93
N GLN A 169 12.16 27.80 0.65
CA GLN A 169 11.67 28.04 -0.71
C GLN A 169 12.27 29.32 -1.32
N GLU A 170 12.34 30.41 -0.54
CA GLU A 170 13.00 31.67 -0.92
C GLU A 170 14.49 31.46 -1.25
N VAL A 171 15.24 30.79 -0.38
CA VAL A 171 16.66 30.47 -0.59
C VAL A 171 16.87 29.56 -1.80
N HIS A 172 15.98 28.58 -2.05
CA HIS A 172 16.02 27.77 -3.26
C HIS A 172 15.75 28.59 -4.53
N LEU A 173 14.80 29.52 -4.52
CA LEU A 173 14.53 30.40 -5.67
C LEU A 173 15.71 31.33 -5.94
N TYR A 174 16.29 31.92 -4.90
CA TYR A 174 17.50 32.75 -4.98
C TYR A 174 18.70 31.98 -5.57
N LEU A 175 18.95 30.77 -5.05
CA LEU A 175 20.03 29.90 -5.55
C LEU A 175 19.78 29.48 -7.01
N HIS A 176 18.55 29.14 -7.38
CA HIS A 176 18.17 28.77 -8.75
C HIS A 176 18.37 29.94 -9.72
N HIS A 177 17.99 31.16 -9.34
CA HIS A 177 18.23 32.37 -10.13
C HIS A 177 19.73 32.57 -10.36
N HIS A 178 20.56 32.56 -9.30
CA HIS A 178 22.00 32.70 -9.45
C HIS A 178 22.66 31.56 -10.26
N GLN A 179 22.14 30.34 -10.19
CA GLN A 179 22.59 29.24 -11.04
C GLN A 179 22.22 29.46 -12.51
N SER A 180 21.01 29.96 -12.79
CA SER A 180 20.57 30.32 -14.14
C SER A 180 21.44 31.42 -14.74
N ASP A 181 21.65 32.52 -14.01
CA ASP A 181 22.46 33.66 -14.44
C ASP A 181 23.93 33.27 -14.65
N PHE A 182 24.48 32.41 -13.78
CA PHE A 182 25.83 31.86 -13.95
C PHE A 182 25.93 30.95 -15.19
N MET A 183 24.92 30.11 -15.44
CA MET A 183 24.87 29.30 -16.66
C MET A 183 24.75 30.16 -17.93
N GLU A 184 23.91 31.20 -17.92
CA GLU A 184 23.72 32.08 -19.06
C GLU A 184 24.99 32.92 -19.35
N THR A 185 25.61 33.50 -18.32
CA THR A 185 26.86 34.25 -18.47
C THR A 185 28.02 33.35 -18.91
N ALA A 186 28.14 32.13 -18.37
CA ALA A 186 29.13 31.14 -18.82
C ALA A 186 28.87 30.66 -20.26
N GLN A 187 27.61 30.44 -20.64
CA GLN A 187 27.22 30.07 -22.00
C GLN A 187 27.49 31.21 -22.99
N SER A 188 27.15 32.45 -22.64
CA SER A 188 27.40 33.65 -23.43
C SER A 188 28.90 33.85 -23.64
N SER A 189 29.71 33.80 -22.58
CA SER A 189 31.18 33.85 -22.65
C SER A 189 31.75 32.73 -23.54
N ARG A 190 31.28 31.48 -23.37
CA ARG A 190 31.68 30.34 -24.21
C ARG A 190 31.30 30.54 -25.69
N VAL A 191 30.16 31.17 -25.98
CA VAL A 191 29.75 31.51 -27.36
C VAL A 191 30.61 32.65 -27.92
N GLN A 192 30.86 33.71 -27.15
CA GLN A 192 31.74 34.81 -27.55
C GLN A 192 33.16 34.33 -27.87
N PHE A 193 33.77 33.52 -27.00
CA PHE A 193 35.08 32.91 -27.26
C PHE A 193 35.08 32.08 -28.55
N ARG A 194 34.03 31.29 -28.80
CA ARG A 194 33.85 30.53 -30.05
C ARG A 194 33.74 31.43 -31.28
N LEU A 195 33.04 32.56 -31.17
CA LEU A 195 32.90 33.54 -32.25
C LEU A 195 34.22 34.25 -32.54
N SER A 196 34.92 34.75 -31.51
CA SER A 196 36.25 35.38 -31.66
C SER A 196 37.25 34.42 -32.30
N HIS A 197 37.38 33.20 -31.78
CA HIS A 197 38.29 32.20 -32.33
C HIS A 197 37.93 31.81 -33.78
N THR A 198 36.65 31.66 -34.12
CA THR A 198 36.24 31.42 -35.52
C THR A 198 36.37 32.65 -36.43
N GLY A 199 36.46 33.86 -35.87
CA GLY A 199 36.86 35.08 -36.57
C GLY A 199 38.36 35.09 -36.88
N GLU A 200 39.20 34.90 -35.87
CA GLU A 200 40.66 34.79 -36.00
C GLU A 200 41.07 33.70 -37.00
N MET A 201 40.41 32.52 -36.96
CA MET A 201 40.64 31.43 -37.91
C MET A 201 40.17 31.77 -39.34
N LYS A 202 39.18 32.65 -39.52
CA LYS A 202 38.80 33.17 -40.84
C LYS A 202 39.78 34.21 -41.35
N ASP A 203 40.26 35.10 -40.49
CA ASP A 203 41.17 36.19 -40.90
C ASP A 203 42.60 35.72 -41.12
N THR A 204 43.08 34.72 -40.36
CA THR A 204 44.33 34.01 -40.67
C THR A 204 44.23 33.24 -41.99
N ARG A 205 43.11 32.53 -42.22
CA ARG A 205 42.84 31.89 -43.53
C ARG A 205 42.84 32.90 -44.67
N ARG A 206 42.10 34.01 -44.55
CA ARG A 206 42.06 35.11 -45.54
C ARG A 206 43.46 35.63 -45.85
N ARG A 207 44.30 35.89 -44.84
CA ARG A 207 45.68 36.36 -45.04
C ARG A 207 46.55 35.34 -45.80
N LEU A 208 46.35 34.04 -45.58
CA LEU A 208 47.05 32.99 -46.33
C LEU A 208 46.52 32.88 -47.77
N GLU A 209 45.21 33.01 -47.95
CA GLU A 209 44.51 32.97 -49.24
C GLU A 209 44.88 34.16 -50.12
N THR A 210 44.95 35.37 -49.58
CA THR A 210 45.47 36.57 -50.28
C THR A 210 46.94 36.38 -50.69
N ARG A 211 47.81 35.92 -49.77
CA ARG A 211 49.23 35.68 -50.11
C ARG A 211 49.45 34.59 -51.14
N LEU A 212 48.56 33.60 -51.22
CA LEU A 212 48.58 32.60 -52.28
C LEU A 212 48.22 33.22 -53.64
N VAL A 213 47.13 34.01 -53.68
CA VAL A 213 46.70 34.72 -54.90
C VAL A 213 47.74 35.75 -55.36
N GLU A 214 48.42 36.45 -54.45
CA GLU A 214 49.56 37.34 -54.76
C GLU A 214 50.72 36.59 -55.42
N VAL A 215 51.09 35.41 -54.88
CA VAL A 215 52.16 34.57 -55.45
C VAL A 215 51.77 33.99 -56.82
N ASP A 216 50.54 33.50 -56.98
CA ASP A 216 50.10 32.87 -58.22
C ASP A 216 49.78 33.89 -59.33
N SER A 217 49.28 35.08 -58.99
CA SER A 217 49.19 36.19 -59.96
C SER A 217 50.56 36.76 -60.33
N GLY A 218 51.49 36.89 -59.39
CA GLY A 218 52.89 37.24 -59.69
C GLY A 218 53.55 36.25 -60.65
N ARG A 219 53.36 34.94 -60.41
CA ARG A 219 53.78 33.87 -61.33
C ARG A 219 53.12 33.98 -62.70
N GLN A 220 51.81 34.23 -62.76
CA GLN A 220 51.08 34.40 -64.02
C GLN A 220 51.66 35.56 -64.84
N VAL A 221 51.86 36.73 -64.23
CA VAL A 221 52.47 37.91 -64.88
C VAL A 221 53.90 37.61 -65.34
N GLU A 222 54.70 36.87 -64.55
CA GLU A 222 56.02 36.41 -64.99
C GLU A 222 55.95 35.45 -66.21
N TYR A 223 54.99 34.53 -66.25
CA TYR A 223 54.82 33.62 -67.39
C TYR A 223 54.33 34.36 -68.63
N GLU A 224 53.36 35.27 -68.50
CA GLU A 224 52.87 36.12 -69.59
C GLU A 224 53.97 37.03 -70.14
N PHE A 225 54.79 37.64 -69.28
CA PHE A 225 55.93 38.45 -69.69
C PHE A 225 57.00 37.63 -70.43
N LYS A 226 57.37 36.45 -69.91
CA LYS A 226 58.35 35.56 -70.56
C LYS A 226 57.85 35.02 -71.90
N LEU A 227 56.55 34.71 -72.01
CA LEU A 227 55.91 34.30 -73.25
C LEU A 227 55.85 35.46 -74.26
N ALA A 228 55.50 36.66 -73.82
CA ALA A 228 55.48 37.86 -74.67
C ALA A 228 56.87 38.23 -75.19
N ALA A 229 57.91 38.11 -74.36
CA ALA A 229 59.30 38.31 -74.77
C ALA A 229 59.72 37.27 -75.82
N ALA A 230 59.51 35.98 -75.58
CA ALA A 230 59.84 34.93 -76.56
C ALA A 230 59.06 35.08 -77.88
N LEU A 231 57.80 35.55 -77.84
CA LEU A 231 57.02 35.87 -79.04
C LEU A 231 57.50 37.15 -79.75
N ALA A 232 58.13 38.09 -79.05
CA ALA A 232 58.78 39.24 -79.66
C ALA A 232 60.11 38.85 -80.31
N ASP A 233 60.95 38.07 -79.63
CA ASP A 233 62.22 37.55 -80.16
C ASP A 233 61.99 36.72 -81.43
N MET A 234 60.99 35.81 -81.43
CA MET A 234 60.62 35.04 -82.62
C MET A 234 60.14 35.92 -83.78
N ARG A 235 59.44 37.04 -83.52
CA ARG A 235 59.04 38.00 -84.55
C ARG A 235 60.26 38.74 -85.10
N GLN A 236 61.13 39.23 -84.23
CA GLN A 236 62.37 39.89 -84.64
C GLN A 236 63.24 38.96 -85.50
N GLN A 237 63.38 37.68 -85.13
CA GLN A 237 64.10 36.70 -85.95
C GLN A 237 63.46 36.48 -87.33
N HIS A 238 62.13 36.49 -87.43
CA HIS A 238 61.44 36.42 -88.72
C HIS A 238 61.62 37.71 -89.55
N ASP A 239 61.54 38.89 -88.94
CA ASP A 239 61.76 40.18 -89.61
C ASP A 239 63.22 40.33 -90.07
N GLU A 240 64.19 39.92 -89.25
CA GLU A 240 65.62 39.84 -89.60
C GLU A 240 65.85 38.86 -90.78
N GLN A 241 65.22 37.69 -90.77
CA GLN A 241 65.33 36.72 -91.86
C GLN A 241 64.70 37.23 -93.16
N VAL A 242 63.56 37.93 -93.10
CA VAL A 242 62.95 38.61 -94.25
C VAL A 242 63.85 39.74 -94.77
N GLN A 243 64.50 40.49 -93.88
CA GLN A 243 65.43 41.56 -94.25
C GLN A 243 66.69 40.98 -94.94
N VAL A 244 67.26 39.88 -94.44
CA VAL A 244 68.37 39.19 -95.12
C VAL A 244 67.96 38.70 -96.51
N TYR A 245 66.79 38.06 -96.66
CA TYR A 245 66.32 37.65 -97.99
C TYR A 245 66.08 38.83 -98.94
N LYS A 246 65.66 39.99 -98.43
CA LYS A 246 65.52 41.23 -99.22
C LYS A 246 66.88 41.76 -99.66
N ASP A 247 67.86 41.81 -98.76
CA ASP A 247 69.20 42.34 -99.04
C ASP A 247 70.00 41.40 -99.96
N GLU A 248 69.79 40.07 -99.87
CA GLU A 248 70.28 39.08 -100.85
C GLU A 248 69.66 39.30 -102.23
N MET A 249 68.34 39.50 -102.30
CA MET A 249 67.66 39.79 -103.58
C MET A 249 68.22 41.08 -104.21
N GLU A 250 68.35 42.16 -103.45
CA GLU A 250 68.93 43.43 -103.91
C GLU A 250 70.37 43.26 -104.41
N GLN A 251 71.21 42.48 -103.71
CA GLN A 251 72.55 42.13 -104.18
C GLN A 251 72.54 41.34 -105.50
N THR A 252 71.59 40.42 -105.72
CA THR A 252 71.49 39.74 -107.02
C THR A 252 70.99 40.67 -108.13
N TYR A 253 70.20 41.71 -107.81
CA TYR A 253 69.77 42.71 -108.78
C TYR A 253 70.89 43.68 -109.14
N THR A 254 71.69 44.17 -108.18
CA THR A 254 72.86 45.01 -108.47
C THR A 254 73.93 44.26 -109.27
N ALA A 255 74.23 43.01 -108.90
CA ALA A 255 75.17 42.17 -109.67
C ALA A 255 74.71 41.92 -111.12
N LYS A 256 73.39 41.77 -111.37
CA LYS A 256 72.84 41.68 -112.74
C LYS A 256 73.00 43.01 -113.49
N LEU A 257 72.77 44.15 -112.84
CA LEU A 257 72.95 45.48 -113.44
C LEU A 257 74.42 45.74 -113.80
N GLU A 258 75.37 45.39 -112.93
CA GLU A 258 76.81 45.53 -113.23
C GLU A 258 77.25 44.61 -114.37
N ASN A 259 76.73 43.39 -114.46
CA ASN A 259 77.04 42.47 -115.57
C ASN A 259 76.50 42.99 -116.91
N VAL A 260 75.29 43.56 -116.94
CA VAL A 260 74.74 44.27 -118.11
C VAL A 260 75.58 45.50 -118.46
N ARG A 261 76.07 46.24 -117.47
CA ARG A 261 76.97 47.38 -117.68
C ARG A 261 78.31 46.96 -118.27
N LEU A 262 78.99 45.98 -117.67
CA LEU A 262 80.29 45.49 -118.13
C LEU A 262 80.23 44.88 -119.53
N SER A 263 79.17 44.12 -119.84
CA SER A 263 78.96 43.62 -121.21
C SER A 263 78.68 44.74 -122.22
N SER A 264 78.01 45.83 -121.82
CA SER A 264 77.86 47.03 -122.64
C SER A 264 79.19 47.77 -122.86
N GLU A 265 80.01 47.94 -121.81
CA GLU A 265 81.34 48.55 -121.88
C GLU A 265 82.30 47.71 -122.76
N MET A 266 82.25 46.38 -122.68
CA MET A 266 83.01 45.47 -123.55
C MET A 266 82.54 45.47 -125.01
N ASN A 267 81.24 45.63 -125.26
CA ASN A 267 80.73 45.79 -126.62
C ASN A 267 81.13 47.16 -127.21
N SER A 268 81.18 48.20 -126.36
CA SER A 268 81.66 49.54 -126.74
C SER A 268 83.17 49.58 -127.02
N SER A 269 84.00 48.89 -126.22
CA SER A 269 85.45 48.81 -126.47
C SER A 269 85.76 48.01 -127.73
N SER A 270 85.03 46.92 -127.98
CA SER A 270 85.12 46.14 -129.23
C SER A 270 84.73 46.98 -130.46
N ALA A 271 83.65 47.77 -130.36
CA ALA A 271 83.26 48.71 -131.40
C ALA A 271 84.27 49.87 -131.58
N SER A 272 85.03 50.23 -130.54
CA SER A 272 86.12 51.20 -130.64
C SER A 272 87.33 50.63 -131.38
N MET A 273 87.71 49.38 -131.10
CA MET A 273 88.82 48.70 -131.80
C MET A 273 88.52 48.56 -133.30
N ALA A 274 87.32 48.12 -133.67
CA ALA A 274 86.91 48.00 -135.07
C ALA A 274 86.90 49.36 -135.82
N ARG A 275 86.66 50.48 -135.12
CA ARG A 275 86.78 51.83 -135.70
C ARG A 275 88.22 52.24 -135.93
N GLU A 276 89.13 51.87 -135.03
CA GLU A 276 90.55 52.21 -135.14
C GLU A 276 91.25 51.39 -136.24
N GLU A 277 90.93 50.10 -136.36
CA GLU A 277 91.37 49.25 -137.48
C GLU A 277 90.86 49.79 -138.83
N LEU A 278 89.59 50.24 -138.89
CA LEU A 278 89.04 50.90 -140.08
C LEU A 278 89.78 52.22 -140.39
N ARG A 279 90.14 53.00 -139.37
CA ARG A 279 90.92 54.25 -139.51
C ARG A 279 92.33 54.00 -140.03
N GLU A 280 93.02 52.96 -139.55
CA GLU A 280 94.30 52.54 -140.13
C GLU A 280 94.15 52.06 -141.57
N SER A 281 93.09 51.31 -141.88
CA SER A 281 92.78 50.84 -143.24
C SER A 281 92.59 52.02 -144.20
N SER A 282 91.82 53.04 -143.80
CA SER A 282 91.66 54.29 -144.55
C SER A 282 93.01 55.00 -144.78
N LEU A 283 93.86 55.13 -143.76
CA LEU A 283 95.18 55.75 -143.90
C LEU A 283 96.13 54.94 -144.80
N ARG A 284 96.05 53.60 -144.79
CA ARG A 284 96.80 52.74 -145.75
C ARG A 284 96.31 52.96 -147.18
N VAL A 285 94.99 53.11 -147.39
CA VAL A 285 94.41 53.42 -148.71
C VAL A 285 94.81 54.82 -149.20
N GLU A 286 94.77 55.85 -148.35
CA GLU A 286 95.21 57.20 -148.69
C GLU A 286 96.71 57.25 -149.03
N SER A 287 97.55 56.54 -148.27
CA SER A 287 99.00 56.41 -148.53
C SER A 287 99.29 55.76 -149.89
N LEU A 288 98.61 54.65 -150.22
CA LEU A 288 98.77 53.97 -151.51
C LEU A 288 98.21 54.80 -152.68
N ALA A 289 97.12 55.54 -152.47
CA ALA A 289 96.60 56.48 -153.46
C ALA A 289 97.58 57.64 -153.74
N ALA A 290 98.23 58.17 -152.71
CA ALA A 290 99.27 59.20 -152.86
C ALA A 290 100.51 58.69 -153.63
N GLN A 291 100.91 57.42 -153.41
CA GLN A 291 102.00 56.79 -154.15
C GLN A 291 101.67 56.62 -155.64
N LEU A 292 100.44 56.16 -155.97
CA LEU A 292 99.95 56.09 -157.35
C LEU A 292 99.92 57.48 -158.02
N ALA A 293 99.45 58.51 -157.31
CA ALA A 293 99.40 59.88 -157.84
C ALA A 293 100.79 60.46 -158.15
N ASN A 294 101.81 60.14 -157.35
CA ASN A 294 103.18 60.60 -157.60
C ASN A 294 103.81 59.91 -158.82
N LEU A 295 103.62 58.59 -158.97
CA LEU A 295 104.06 57.84 -160.14
C LEU A 295 103.37 58.35 -161.43
N GLN A 296 102.07 58.65 -161.37
CA GLN A 296 101.33 59.25 -162.49
C GLN A 296 101.83 60.65 -162.90
N LYS A 297 102.55 61.38 -162.02
CA LYS A 297 103.02 62.75 -162.28
C LYS A 297 104.37 62.82 -162.96
N GLN A 298 105.22 61.79 -162.85
CA GLN A 298 106.52 61.73 -163.54
C GLN A 298 106.41 61.18 -164.98
N VAL A 299 105.40 60.35 -165.29
CA VAL A 299 105.18 59.70 -166.60
C VAL A 299 104.54 60.66 -167.64
N ARG A 300 104.94 61.93 -167.68
CA ARG A 300 104.33 62.97 -168.54
C ARG A 300 105.28 63.96 -169.22
N ARG A 301 106.58 63.67 -169.37
CA ARG A 301 107.52 64.59 -170.06
C ARG A 301 108.44 64.03 -171.16
N TYR A 302 108.51 62.72 -171.38
CA TYR A 302 109.19 62.14 -172.54
C TYR A 302 108.44 60.89 -173.08
N THR A 303 108.50 60.69 -174.40
CA THR A 303 108.36 59.46 -175.24
C THR A 303 107.91 58.15 -174.55
N THR A 304 107.00 57.32 -175.12
CA THR A 304 106.48 57.22 -176.51
C THR A 304 105.18 56.38 -176.54
N ASP A 305 104.42 56.48 -177.64
CA ASP A 305 103.48 55.52 -178.27
C ASP A 305 102.56 54.57 -177.47
N GLY A 306 101.31 54.43 -177.94
CA GLY A 306 100.78 53.08 -178.25
C GLY A 306 99.58 52.50 -177.49
N PHE A 307 98.36 52.99 -177.77
CA PHE A 307 97.11 52.18 -177.83
C PHE A 307 96.62 51.42 -176.53
N PRO A 308 95.44 50.74 -176.51
CA PRO A 308 94.70 50.43 -175.28
C PRO A 308 94.38 48.94 -174.99
N ALA A 309 93.95 48.60 -173.75
CA ALA A 309 92.96 47.52 -173.50
C ALA A 309 92.32 47.47 -172.07
N ARG A 310 90.97 47.37 -172.09
CA ARG A 310 90.01 46.56 -171.30
C ARG A 310 90.47 45.12 -170.86
N PRO A 311 89.66 44.27 -170.14
CA PRO A 311 88.61 44.44 -169.10
C PRO A 311 88.62 43.28 -168.00
N LEU A 312 87.44 42.78 -167.54
CA LEU A 312 87.13 41.57 -166.68
C LEU A 312 87.35 41.67 -165.14
N THR A 313 86.79 40.81 -164.23
CA THR A 313 85.38 40.38 -163.91
C THR A 313 85.27 39.45 -162.65
N ARG A 314 84.09 39.44 -161.98
CA ARG A 314 83.34 38.27 -161.39
C ARG A 314 83.72 37.57 -160.04
N PHE A 315 82.65 37.21 -159.31
CA PHE A 315 82.42 36.00 -158.44
C PHE A 315 83.17 35.85 -157.08
N HIS A 316 82.78 34.96 -156.12
CA HIS A 316 81.73 33.90 -156.05
C HIS A 316 80.93 33.84 -154.68
N THR A 317 80.56 32.66 -154.14
CA THR A 317 79.36 32.39 -153.28
C THR A 317 79.57 31.54 -152.00
N LEU A 318 78.46 31.30 -151.24
CA LEU A 318 78.16 30.23 -150.23
C LEU A 318 78.26 30.62 -148.72
N ALA A 319 77.76 29.84 -147.73
CA ALA A 319 76.39 29.32 -147.42
C ALA A 319 76.45 28.20 -146.33
N SER A 320 75.57 28.18 -145.30
CA SER A 320 75.00 26.95 -144.62
C SER A 320 74.22 27.18 -143.29
N SER A 321 72.89 26.98 -143.34
CA SER A 321 72.01 26.09 -142.54
C SER A 321 72.08 25.85 -140.99
N SER A 322 70.87 25.65 -140.42
CA SER A 322 70.47 24.86 -139.21
C SER A 322 70.74 25.47 -137.81
N SER A 323 70.03 25.14 -136.71
CA SER A 323 68.63 24.74 -136.37
C SER A 323 68.49 24.79 -134.81
N ILE A 324 67.41 24.57 -134.04
CA ILE A 324 66.03 24.02 -134.16
C ILE A 324 65.08 24.88 -133.26
N MET A 325 63.75 24.77 -133.40
CA MET A 325 62.71 25.39 -132.55
C MET A 325 61.70 24.35 -132.01
N HIS A 326 61.39 24.34 -130.70
CA HIS A 326 60.03 24.03 -130.20
C HIS A 326 59.81 24.34 -128.69
N PRO A 327 58.70 25.01 -128.30
CA PRO A 327 58.19 25.12 -126.91
C PRO A 327 56.84 24.36 -126.72
N LEU A 328 56.05 24.71 -125.67
CA LEU A 328 54.68 24.20 -125.32
C LEU A 328 54.64 22.80 -124.66
N LEU A 329 53.72 22.42 -123.74
CA LEU A 329 52.68 23.11 -122.91
C LEU A 329 52.11 22.07 -121.89
N ILE A 330 51.21 22.49 -120.97
CA ILE A 330 50.19 21.71 -120.19
C ILE A 330 50.53 21.38 -118.71
N ALA A 331 49.52 21.62 -117.83
CA ALA A 331 49.31 21.15 -116.44
C ALA A 331 50.34 21.52 -115.35
N VAL A 332 50.03 22.10 -114.18
CA VAL A 332 48.76 22.58 -113.54
C VAL A 332 47.68 21.53 -113.23
N ASP A 333 47.12 21.61 -112.03
CA ASP A 333 46.03 20.80 -111.44
C ASP A 333 46.28 19.30 -111.17
N MET A 334 46.77 18.99 -109.95
CA MET A 334 46.18 17.90 -109.16
C MET A 334 46.48 17.99 -107.65
N GLN A 335 45.58 17.41 -106.84
CA GLN A 335 45.78 17.00 -105.43
C GLN A 335 45.86 18.07 -104.31
N CYS A 336 44.91 19.02 -104.28
CA CYS A 336 44.39 19.50 -102.99
C CYS A 336 43.37 18.50 -102.43
N ARG A 337 43.80 17.41 -101.77
CA ARG A 337 42.86 16.50 -101.10
C ARG A 337 43.49 15.60 -100.01
N GLU A 338 43.46 16.05 -98.75
CA GLU A 338 43.08 15.21 -97.61
C GLU A 338 42.78 16.05 -96.35
N MET A 339 41.53 16.01 -95.93
CA MET A 339 41.03 16.59 -94.68
C MET A 339 40.00 15.63 -94.06
N TYR A 340 39.85 15.72 -92.74
CA TYR A 340 38.90 14.99 -91.86
C TYR A 340 39.28 13.58 -91.38
N THR A 341 39.63 13.50 -90.10
CA THR A 341 39.21 12.53 -89.04
C THR A 341 39.93 12.98 -87.74
N GLN A 342 39.45 12.84 -86.49
CA GLN A 342 38.20 12.32 -85.91
C GLN A 342 37.91 12.99 -84.52
N ARG A 343 36.71 12.81 -83.97
CA ARG A 343 36.22 13.18 -82.61
C ARG A 343 34.87 12.44 -82.38
N PRO A 344 34.25 12.38 -81.18
CA PRO A 344 34.72 12.53 -79.79
C PRO A 344 34.34 11.26 -78.96
N LEU A 345 34.21 11.34 -77.61
CA LEU A 345 33.13 10.69 -76.84
C LEU A 345 33.03 11.20 -75.38
N LEU A 346 31.91 10.89 -74.72
CA LEU A 346 31.54 11.19 -73.32
C LEU A 346 30.75 10.01 -72.74
N GLU A 347 30.80 9.81 -71.41
CA GLU A 347 29.81 9.20 -70.48
C GLU A 347 30.54 8.82 -69.15
N MET A 348 29.93 8.44 -68.02
CA MET A 348 28.60 7.87 -67.73
C MET A 348 28.17 8.15 -66.27
N GLY A 349 26.90 7.92 -65.89
CA GLY A 349 26.46 7.99 -64.48
C GLY A 349 25.03 7.48 -64.21
N LEU A 350 24.83 6.63 -63.18
CA LEU A 350 23.55 5.96 -62.89
C LEU A 350 23.34 5.60 -61.40
N LYS A 351 22.13 5.90 -60.87
CA LYS A 351 21.15 5.03 -60.14
C LYS A 351 21.60 4.16 -58.94
N LEU A 352 20.74 3.67 -58.00
CA LEU A 352 19.52 4.09 -57.27
C LEU A 352 19.21 2.98 -56.19
N SER A 353 18.09 3.05 -55.44
CA SER A 353 17.70 2.14 -54.32
C SER A 353 17.22 0.71 -54.73
N PRO A 354 17.03 -0.22 -53.76
CA PRO A 354 15.65 -0.72 -53.45
C PRO A 354 15.40 -1.25 -51.99
N SER A 355 14.32 -2.03 -51.77
CA SER A 355 13.76 -2.64 -50.52
C SER A 355 12.85 -3.85 -50.91
N PRO A 356 11.98 -4.56 -50.10
CA PRO A 356 11.55 -4.46 -48.68
C PRO A 356 11.34 -5.83 -47.92
N SER A 357 10.43 -5.88 -46.92
CA SER A 357 9.75 -7.08 -46.30
C SER A 357 10.51 -7.95 -45.26
N ALA A 358 9.91 -8.70 -44.31
CA ALA A 358 8.58 -8.77 -43.62
C ALA A 358 8.72 -9.79 -42.41
N ARG A 359 7.77 -10.47 -41.73
CA ARG A 359 6.29 -10.72 -41.77
C ARG A 359 5.81 -11.44 -40.45
N VAL A 360 4.48 -11.59 -40.22
CA VAL A 360 3.72 -12.61 -39.40
C VAL A 360 3.21 -12.23 -37.99
N THR A 361 1.99 -12.71 -37.68
CA THR A 361 1.16 -12.59 -36.46
C THR A 361 0.64 -13.96 -35.98
N VAL A 362 0.05 -14.06 -34.78
CA VAL A 362 -1.21 -14.79 -34.43
C VAL A 362 -1.44 -14.76 -32.89
N SER A 363 -2.70 -14.88 -32.45
CA SER A 363 -3.12 -14.90 -31.03
C SER A 363 -4.24 -15.93 -30.78
N ARG A 364 -4.36 -16.52 -29.57
CA ARG A 364 -5.62 -16.67 -28.79
C ARG A 364 -5.58 -17.64 -27.59
N ALA A 365 -6.63 -17.49 -26.75
CA ALA A 365 -7.27 -18.47 -25.85
C ALA A 365 -6.84 -18.52 -24.38
N SER A 366 -7.76 -19.02 -23.55
CA SER A 366 -7.86 -18.79 -22.10
C SER A 366 -8.35 -20.05 -21.38
N SER A 367 -8.11 -20.18 -20.07
CA SER A 367 -9.12 -20.64 -19.09
C SER A 367 -8.63 -20.49 -17.64
N SER A 368 -9.57 -20.50 -16.69
CA SER A 368 -9.34 -20.45 -15.25
C SER A 368 -9.65 -21.79 -14.57
N ARG A 369 -9.26 -21.96 -13.30
CA ARG A 369 -9.78 -23.01 -12.42
C ARG A 369 -9.77 -22.55 -10.95
N SER A 370 -10.79 -22.99 -10.20
CA SER A 370 -10.98 -22.75 -8.77
C SER A 370 -11.58 -24.02 -8.16
N VAL A 371 -11.35 -24.28 -6.87
CA VAL A 371 -11.78 -25.50 -6.16
C VAL A 371 -12.34 -25.14 -4.79
N ARG A 372 -13.45 -25.78 -4.41
CA ARG A 372 -14.05 -25.73 -3.06
C ARG A 372 -14.28 -27.16 -2.54
N THR A 373 -14.05 -27.37 -1.25
CA THR A 373 -14.42 -28.57 -0.46
C THR A 373 -14.68 -28.13 0.99
N ALA A 374 -15.22 -28.93 1.90
CA ALA A 374 -16.45 -29.72 1.80
C ALA A 374 -17.10 -29.82 3.21
N ARG A 375 -18.40 -30.14 3.28
CA ARG A 375 -19.24 -30.07 4.49
C ARG A 375 -19.13 -31.33 5.36
N GLY A 376 -18.87 -31.19 6.67
CA GLY A 376 -18.91 -32.29 7.64
C GLY A 376 -19.87 -32.02 8.81
N LYS A 377 -20.76 -32.97 9.12
CA LYS A 377 -21.62 -32.95 10.32
C LYS A 377 -21.07 -33.91 11.38
N ARG A 378 -21.14 -33.55 12.67
CA ARG A 378 -21.17 -34.51 13.78
C ARG A 378 -22.36 -34.23 14.70
N LYS A 379 -22.85 -35.29 15.33
CA LYS A 379 -24.11 -35.37 16.10
C LYS A 379 -23.81 -35.09 17.58
N ARG A 380 -24.54 -34.17 18.22
CA ARG A 380 -24.49 -33.97 19.67
C ARG A 380 -25.43 -34.97 20.36
N VAL A 381 -25.07 -35.39 21.57
CA VAL A 381 -25.92 -36.20 22.45
C VAL A 381 -26.75 -35.26 23.32
N ASP A 382 -28.01 -35.61 23.52
CA ASP A 382 -28.93 -34.91 24.42
C ASP A 382 -28.78 -35.44 25.85
N VAL A 383 -28.83 -34.54 26.83
CA VAL A 383 -28.96 -34.84 28.26
C VAL A 383 -29.82 -33.72 28.85
N GLU A 384 -30.97 -34.07 29.38
CA GLU A 384 -31.84 -33.15 30.11
C GLU A 384 -31.23 -32.79 31.47
N GLU A 385 -31.21 -31.51 31.80
CA GLU A 385 -31.36 -31.04 33.18
C GLU A 385 -32.05 -29.67 33.12
N SER A 386 -33.15 -29.52 33.85
CA SER A 386 -34.00 -28.32 33.83
C SER A 386 -34.03 -27.67 35.20
N GLU A 387 -33.64 -26.40 35.32
CA GLU A 387 -34.00 -25.60 36.49
C GLU A 387 -34.06 -24.08 36.21
N ALA A 388 -35.01 -23.42 36.86
CA ALA A 388 -35.24 -21.97 37.06
C ALA A 388 -34.79 -20.95 35.98
N SER A 389 -35.77 -20.27 35.37
CA SER A 389 -35.55 -19.22 34.38
C SER A 389 -34.89 -17.94 34.90
N SER A 390 -33.81 -17.53 34.25
CA SER A 390 -33.81 -16.22 33.56
C SER A 390 -33.41 -16.47 32.11
N SER A 391 -34.08 -15.82 31.15
CA SER A 391 -34.04 -16.19 29.72
C SER A 391 -32.82 -15.64 28.97
N VAL A 392 -31.63 -15.86 29.51
CA VAL A 392 -30.34 -15.57 28.85
C VAL A 392 -29.78 -16.88 28.28
N SER A 393 -29.99 -17.10 26.99
CA SER A 393 -29.40 -18.25 26.28
C SER A 393 -27.97 -17.95 25.85
N ILE A 394 -27.02 -18.83 26.20
CA ILE A 394 -25.59 -18.65 25.90
C ILE A 394 -25.20 -19.59 24.75
N ALA A 395 -24.89 -19.01 23.60
CA ALA A 395 -24.45 -19.75 22.41
C ALA A 395 -22.93 -19.71 22.27
N HIS A 396 -22.28 -20.88 22.30
CA HIS A 396 -20.85 -21.02 22.02
C HIS A 396 -20.62 -21.59 20.62
N SER A 397 -19.71 -20.98 19.86
CA SER A 397 -19.22 -21.50 18.58
C SER A 397 -17.70 -21.62 18.62
N ALA A 398 -17.14 -22.72 18.12
CA ALA A 398 -15.69 -22.95 18.12
C ALA A 398 -15.25 -23.69 16.85
N SER A 399 -14.08 -23.33 16.32
CA SER A 399 -13.42 -23.97 15.18
C SER A 399 -11.91 -23.93 15.36
N ALA A 400 -11.20 -24.93 14.85
CA ALA A 400 -9.74 -24.99 14.83
C ALA A 400 -9.25 -25.65 13.54
N THR A 401 -8.22 -25.07 12.95
CA THR A 401 -7.59 -25.48 11.69
C THR A 401 -6.27 -26.24 11.92
N GLY A 402 -5.65 -26.06 13.09
CA GLY A 402 -4.36 -26.66 13.46
C GLY A 402 -4.34 -27.28 14.87
N ASN A 403 -3.14 -27.60 15.35
CA ASN A 403 -2.89 -28.39 16.56
C ASN A 403 -3.49 -27.83 17.87
N VAL A 404 -3.68 -26.50 17.95
CA VAL A 404 -4.13 -25.80 19.16
C VAL A 404 -5.51 -25.21 18.94
N CYS A 405 -6.45 -25.57 19.81
CA CYS A 405 -7.79 -25.03 19.84
C CYS A 405 -8.01 -24.12 21.06
N ILE A 406 -9.04 -23.28 21.00
CA ILE A 406 -9.53 -22.51 22.15
C ILE A 406 -10.54 -23.40 22.89
N ASP A 407 -10.11 -23.93 24.03
CA ASP A 407 -10.77 -24.99 24.81
C ASP A 407 -11.90 -24.45 25.68
N GLU A 408 -11.74 -23.22 26.17
CA GLU A 408 -12.70 -22.57 27.08
C GLU A 408 -12.58 -21.04 26.99
N LEU A 409 -13.72 -20.35 27.15
CA LEU A 409 -13.80 -18.92 27.38
C LEU A 409 -14.57 -18.74 28.68
N ASP A 410 -13.98 -18.05 29.66
CA ASP A 410 -14.66 -17.77 30.93
C ASP A 410 -15.92 -16.91 30.71
N VAL A 411 -17.02 -17.30 31.34
CA VAL A 411 -18.31 -16.59 31.31
C VAL A 411 -18.22 -15.26 32.05
N ASP A 412 -17.41 -15.19 33.12
CA ASP A 412 -17.13 -13.96 33.88
C ASP A 412 -15.96 -13.14 33.29
N GLY A 413 -15.27 -13.70 32.29
CA GLY A 413 -14.26 -13.00 31.51
C GLY A 413 -12.94 -12.76 32.23
N ASN A 414 -12.53 -13.69 33.11
CA ASN A 414 -11.25 -13.66 33.82
C ASN A 414 -10.15 -14.46 33.09
N PHE A 415 -10.50 -15.42 32.22
CA PHE A 415 -9.50 -16.20 31.47
C PHE A 415 -9.94 -16.67 30.07
N ILE A 416 -8.95 -17.04 29.27
CA ILE A 416 -9.08 -17.82 28.02
C ILE A 416 -8.22 -19.07 28.16
N ARG A 417 -8.76 -20.26 27.86
CA ARG A 417 -8.02 -21.52 27.91
C ARG A 417 -7.75 -22.05 26.50
N LEU A 418 -6.49 -22.37 26.21
CA LEU A 418 -6.09 -23.07 24.99
C LEU A 418 -5.70 -24.52 25.33
N HIS A 419 -5.80 -25.39 24.33
CA HIS A 419 -5.47 -26.82 24.45
C HIS A 419 -4.78 -27.27 23.16
N ASN A 420 -3.61 -27.88 23.28
CA ASN A 420 -2.98 -28.59 22.16
C ASN A 420 -3.58 -30.00 22.09
N SER A 421 -4.52 -30.21 21.17
CA SER A 421 -5.20 -31.49 20.97
C SER A 421 -4.43 -32.45 20.04
N SER A 422 -3.15 -32.18 19.78
CA SER A 422 -2.26 -33.04 18.99
C SER A 422 -1.27 -33.81 19.86
N GLU A 423 -0.67 -34.85 19.29
CA GLU A 423 0.40 -35.66 19.90
C GLU A 423 1.79 -35.00 19.79
N GLN A 424 1.90 -33.76 19.29
CA GLN A 424 3.16 -33.06 19.05
C GLN A 424 3.25 -31.76 19.86
N ASP A 425 4.43 -31.46 20.41
CA ASP A 425 4.69 -30.21 21.14
C ASP A 425 4.62 -29.01 20.18
N GLN A 426 3.70 -28.06 20.42
CA GLN A 426 3.51 -26.89 19.57
C GLN A 426 4.35 -25.71 20.07
N PRO A 427 5.40 -25.26 19.34
CA PRO A 427 6.02 -23.97 19.62
C PRO A 427 5.03 -22.84 19.32
N MET A 428 4.84 -21.94 20.28
CA MET A 428 3.93 -20.79 20.16
C MET A 428 4.69 -19.48 19.84
N ALA A 429 5.98 -19.55 19.51
CA ALA A 429 6.80 -18.38 19.20
C ALA A 429 6.19 -17.56 18.05
N GLY A 430 5.80 -16.31 18.33
CA GLY A 430 5.17 -15.42 17.36
C GLY A 430 3.65 -15.58 17.19
N PHE A 431 3.01 -16.57 17.84
CA PHE A 431 1.55 -16.69 17.86
C PHE A 431 0.91 -15.52 18.62
N GLN A 432 -0.29 -15.13 18.19
CA GLN A 432 -1.01 -13.98 18.74
C GLN A 432 -2.47 -14.36 19.03
N LEU A 433 -2.92 -14.12 20.26
CA LEU A 433 -4.29 -14.41 20.70
C LEU A 433 -5.06 -13.09 20.80
N THR A 434 -5.96 -12.84 19.85
CA THR A 434 -6.74 -11.60 19.75
C THR A 434 -8.16 -11.83 20.26
N ARG A 435 -8.57 -11.07 21.29
CA ARG A 435 -9.91 -11.03 21.86
C ARG A 435 -10.62 -9.76 21.38
N THR A 436 -11.81 -9.88 20.81
CA THR A 436 -12.65 -8.77 20.35
C THR A 436 -13.99 -8.78 21.08
N ILE A 437 -14.40 -7.62 21.61
CA ILE A 437 -15.65 -7.42 22.38
C ILE A 437 -16.27 -6.11 21.90
N GLY A 438 -17.38 -6.20 21.15
CA GLY A 438 -17.79 -5.10 20.27
C GLY A 438 -16.63 -4.69 19.36
N ASP A 439 -16.42 -3.38 19.20
CA ASP A 439 -15.33 -2.82 18.38
C ASP A 439 -13.95 -2.86 19.07
N VAL A 440 -13.89 -3.19 20.37
CA VAL A 440 -12.64 -3.18 21.13
C VAL A 440 -11.90 -4.51 20.95
N SER A 441 -10.71 -4.44 20.33
CA SER A 441 -9.79 -5.58 20.19
C SER A 441 -8.57 -5.45 21.10
N ALA A 442 -8.09 -6.59 21.61
CA ALA A 442 -6.85 -6.69 22.38
C ALA A 442 -6.09 -7.95 22.00
N THR A 443 -4.77 -7.87 21.83
CA THR A 443 -3.93 -8.99 21.40
C THR A 443 -2.86 -9.34 22.44
N TYR A 444 -2.87 -10.60 22.89
CA TYR A 444 -1.79 -11.22 23.66
C TYR A 444 -0.77 -11.83 22.69
N LYS A 445 0.54 -11.70 22.99
CA LYS A 445 1.61 -12.29 22.18
C LYS A 445 2.38 -13.29 23.02
N PHE A 446 2.51 -14.53 22.54
CA PHE A 446 3.28 -15.56 23.24
C PHE A 446 4.78 -15.23 23.21
N THR A 447 5.49 -15.58 24.28
CA THR A 447 6.94 -15.35 24.35
C THR A 447 7.67 -16.32 23.42
N ALA A 448 8.80 -15.89 22.85
CA ALA A 448 9.54 -16.66 21.83
C ALA A 448 10.13 -18.01 22.34
N LYS A 449 10.02 -18.30 23.64
CA LYS A 449 10.44 -19.57 24.26
C LYS A 449 9.26 -20.44 24.72
N TYR A 450 8.01 -20.01 24.50
CA TYR A 450 6.84 -20.74 24.97
C TYR A 450 6.47 -21.89 24.01
N VAL A 451 6.27 -23.07 24.58
CA VAL A 451 5.86 -24.30 23.89
C VAL A 451 4.67 -24.89 24.63
N LEU A 452 3.56 -25.11 23.93
CA LEU A 452 2.39 -25.80 24.47
C LEU A 452 2.51 -27.28 24.11
N LYS A 453 2.84 -28.12 25.10
CA LYS A 453 3.12 -29.55 24.86
C LYS A 453 1.91 -30.33 24.36
N ALA A 454 2.16 -31.48 23.74
CA ALA A 454 1.14 -32.44 23.35
C ALA A 454 0.15 -32.72 24.51
N GLY A 455 -1.15 -32.63 24.22
CA GLY A 455 -2.23 -32.83 25.20
C GLY A 455 -2.31 -31.81 26.35
N GLN A 456 -1.43 -30.79 26.41
CA GLN A 456 -1.45 -29.81 27.49
C GLN A 456 -2.38 -28.63 27.21
N LYS A 457 -2.87 -28.04 28.31
CA LYS A 457 -3.68 -26.82 28.33
C LYS A 457 -2.90 -25.66 28.94
N VAL A 458 -3.22 -24.45 28.48
CA VAL A 458 -2.72 -23.20 29.05
C VAL A 458 -3.86 -22.24 29.29
N THR A 459 -3.90 -21.65 30.48
CA THR A 459 -4.87 -20.63 30.86
C THR A 459 -4.19 -19.26 30.82
N ILE A 460 -4.72 -18.35 29.99
CA ILE A 460 -4.31 -16.95 29.91
C ILE A 460 -5.28 -16.15 30.78
N TRP A 461 -4.84 -15.80 31.98
CA TRP A 461 -5.57 -15.06 32.99
C TRP A 461 -5.47 -13.54 32.78
N ALA A 462 -6.52 -12.81 33.12
CA ALA A 462 -6.50 -11.35 33.20
C ALA A 462 -5.66 -10.84 34.37
N SER A 463 -5.16 -9.60 34.29
CA SER A 463 -4.23 -9.01 35.26
C SER A 463 -4.79 -8.85 36.68
N ASN A 464 -6.11 -8.77 36.83
CA ASN A 464 -6.83 -8.62 38.10
C ASN A 464 -7.59 -9.89 38.52
N ALA A 465 -7.38 -11.04 37.86
CA ALA A 465 -8.10 -12.29 38.15
C ALA A 465 -7.71 -12.97 39.48
N GLY A 466 -6.82 -12.37 40.29
CA GLY A 466 -6.37 -12.90 41.58
C GLY A 466 -5.38 -14.08 41.52
N VAL A 467 -5.14 -14.64 40.32
CA VAL A 467 -4.26 -15.80 40.11
C VAL A 467 -2.79 -15.37 39.92
N SER A 468 -1.87 -16.07 40.58
CA SER A 468 -0.42 -15.91 40.40
C SER A 468 0.07 -16.63 39.13
N SER A 469 1.05 -16.06 38.41
CA SER A 469 1.54 -16.69 37.18
C SER A 469 2.37 -17.93 37.51
N ASN A 470 2.00 -19.05 36.92
CA ASN A 470 2.70 -20.33 37.04
C ASN A 470 2.98 -20.92 35.63
N PRO A 471 3.99 -20.42 34.90
CA PRO A 471 4.32 -20.94 33.58
C PRO A 471 4.84 -22.41 33.68
N PRO A 472 4.45 -23.31 32.75
CA PRO A 472 3.78 -23.01 31.49
C PRO A 472 2.25 -23.00 31.54
N THR A 473 1.60 -23.47 32.61
CA THR A 473 0.14 -23.67 32.63
C THR A 473 -0.64 -22.37 32.77
N ASP A 474 -0.14 -21.40 33.53
CA ASP A 474 -0.89 -20.21 33.92
C ASP A 474 -0.12 -18.92 33.62
N LEU A 475 -0.55 -18.23 32.57
CA LEU A 475 0.06 -17.01 32.06
C LEU A 475 -0.83 -15.80 32.38
N ILE A 476 -0.22 -14.68 32.78
CA ILE A 476 -0.98 -13.43 33.03
C ILE A 476 -0.88 -12.47 31.84
N TRP A 477 -2.03 -12.04 31.33
CA TRP A 477 -2.18 -10.96 30.36
C TRP A 477 -2.06 -9.60 31.06
N LYS A 478 -0.83 -9.23 31.44
CA LYS A 478 -0.54 -8.05 32.28
C LYS A 478 -1.17 -6.72 31.81
N SER A 479 -1.37 -6.55 30.50
CA SER A 479 -1.95 -5.34 29.90
C SER A 479 -3.49 -5.34 29.80
N GLN A 480 -4.19 -6.35 30.31
CA GLN A 480 -5.66 -6.45 30.23
C GLN A 480 -6.27 -6.95 31.54
N SER A 481 -7.23 -6.19 32.07
CA SER A 481 -8.12 -6.65 33.13
C SER A 481 -9.18 -7.62 32.59
N SER A 482 -9.94 -8.25 33.50
CA SER A 482 -11.11 -9.04 33.18
C SER A 482 -12.14 -8.17 32.46
N TRP A 483 -12.82 -8.78 31.51
CA TRP A 483 -13.76 -8.06 30.64
C TRP A 483 -15.21 -8.07 31.17
N GLY A 484 -15.49 -8.89 32.17
CA GLY A 484 -16.80 -9.02 32.82
C GLY A 484 -17.78 -9.91 32.06
N SER A 485 -18.80 -10.35 32.77
CA SER A 485 -19.84 -11.27 32.27
C SER A 485 -20.83 -10.63 31.30
N GLY A 486 -21.60 -11.50 30.61
CA GLY A 486 -22.74 -11.11 29.77
C GLY A 486 -22.40 -10.47 28.42
N LYS A 487 -21.11 -10.38 28.04
CA LYS A 487 -20.67 -9.70 26.81
C LYS A 487 -20.40 -10.66 25.66
N ASN A 488 -20.81 -10.26 24.46
CA ASN A 488 -20.47 -10.99 23.23
C ASN A 488 -18.96 -10.90 22.97
N ILE A 489 -18.29 -12.07 23.01
CA ILE A 489 -16.84 -12.20 22.89
C ILE A 489 -16.52 -13.06 21.68
N LYS A 490 -15.56 -12.63 20.84
CA LYS A 490 -14.88 -13.49 19.86
C LYS A 490 -13.39 -13.51 20.19
N VAL A 491 -12.77 -14.67 20.11
CA VAL A 491 -11.32 -14.88 20.30
C VAL A 491 -10.77 -15.61 19.09
N LEU A 492 -9.64 -15.14 18.58
CA LEU A 492 -8.91 -15.75 17.48
C LEU A 492 -7.46 -16.02 17.91
N LEU A 493 -6.96 -17.21 17.57
CA LEU A 493 -5.56 -17.57 17.66
C LEU A 493 -4.94 -17.48 16.27
N LEU A 494 -4.01 -16.55 16.10
CA LEU A 494 -3.29 -16.28 14.86
C LEU A 494 -1.92 -16.94 14.85
N SER A 495 -1.59 -17.56 13.71
CA SER A 495 -0.26 -18.03 13.32
C SER A 495 0.75 -16.86 13.29
N PRO A 496 2.06 -17.10 13.42
CA PRO A 496 3.09 -16.07 13.18
C PRO A 496 3.02 -15.45 11.78
N GLY A 497 2.45 -16.17 10.79
CA GLY A 497 2.16 -15.65 9.44
C GLY A 497 0.85 -14.85 9.31
N GLY A 498 0.08 -14.69 10.38
CA GLY A 498 -1.21 -13.97 10.38
C GLY A 498 -2.45 -14.82 10.06
N GLU A 499 -2.30 -16.11 9.79
CA GLU A 499 -3.40 -17.04 9.48
C GLU A 499 -4.25 -17.40 10.72
N GLU A 500 -5.57 -17.59 10.54
CA GLU A 500 -6.48 -18.02 11.63
C GLU A 500 -6.34 -19.52 11.92
N VAL A 501 -5.71 -19.86 13.05
CA VAL A 501 -5.46 -21.25 13.49
C VAL A 501 -6.60 -21.79 14.35
N ALA A 502 -7.23 -20.95 15.16
CA ALA A 502 -8.46 -21.28 15.88
C ALA A 502 -9.31 -20.04 16.15
N VAL A 503 -10.63 -20.22 16.23
CA VAL A 503 -11.59 -19.17 16.56
C VAL A 503 -12.66 -19.71 17.49
N ARG A 504 -13.04 -18.94 18.50
CA ARG A 504 -14.15 -19.25 19.41
C ARG A 504 -14.92 -18.01 19.78
N SER A 505 -16.23 -18.08 19.81
CA SER A 505 -17.10 -17.02 20.28
C SER A 505 -18.11 -17.51 21.30
N THR A 506 -18.47 -16.61 22.21
CA THR A 506 -19.58 -16.74 23.15
C THR A 506 -20.53 -15.58 22.87
N VAL A 507 -21.78 -15.89 22.57
CA VAL A 507 -22.85 -14.93 22.30
C VAL A 507 -23.95 -15.11 23.34
N PHE A 508 -24.27 -14.04 24.05
CA PHE A 508 -25.37 -13.98 25.00
C PHE A 508 -26.61 -13.46 24.27
N LYS A 509 -27.66 -14.28 24.20
CA LYS A 509 -28.97 -13.93 23.67
C LYS A 509 -29.98 -13.86 24.82
N THR A 510 -30.27 -12.64 25.27
CA THR A 510 -31.46 -12.33 26.07
C THR A 510 -32.71 -12.54 25.22
N ALA A 511 -33.71 -13.27 25.72
CA ALA A 511 -35.04 -13.28 25.11
C ALA A 511 -35.76 -11.96 25.41
N VAL A 512 -35.46 -10.94 24.62
CA VAL A 512 -36.32 -9.77 24.38
C VAL A 512 -37.15 -10.09 23.13
N GLU A 513 -38.39 -9.59 23.08
CA GLU A 513 -39.39 -9.96 22.08
C GLU A 513 -38.92 -9.69 20.64
N GLU A 514 -39.05 -10.70 19.78
CA GLU A 514 -38.70 -10.60 18.35
C GLU A 514 -39.86 -9.94 17.57
N GLU A 515 -39.88 -8.61 17.48
CA GLU A 515 -40.61 -7.91 16.41
C GLU A 515 -39.68 -7.63 15.21
N GLU A 516 -39.87 -8.46 14.18
CA GLU A 516 -39.62 -8.26 12.75
C GLU A 516 -38.59 -7.20 12.30
N GLN A 517 -37.42 -7.67 11.84
CA GLN A 517 -36.75 -7.07 10.67
C GLN A 517 -35.77 -8.02 9.96
N GLU A 518 -36.28 -9.13 9.42
CA GLU A 518 -35.64 -9.73 8.23
C GLU A 518 -36.04 -8.91 6.99
N ALA A 519 -35.07 -8.17 6.44
CA ALA A 519 -35.20 -7.50 5.15
C ALA A 519 -33.90 -7.70 4.36
N GLU A 520 -33.83 -8.79 3.59
CA GLU A 520 -32.70 -9.03 2.67
C GLU A 520 -32.65 -7.93 1.60
N VAL A 521 -31.63 -7.08 1.62
CA VAL A 521 -31.36 -6.13 0.53
C VAL A 521 -30.70 -6.87 -0.63
N ILE A 522 -31.51 -7.55 -1.43
CA ILE A 522 -31.11 -8.15 -2.71
C ILE A 522 -31.31 -7.09 -3.82
N GLU A 523 -30.22 -6.51 -4.30
CA GLU A 523 -30.22 -5.58 -5.44
C GLU A 523 -30.45 -6.30 -6.79
N GLU A 524 -31.70 -6.68 -7.11
CA GLU A 524 -32.08 -7.14 -8.45
C GLU A 524 -32.93 -6.11 -9.21
N ARG A 525 -32.21 -5.18 -9.83
CA ARG A 525 -32.42 -4.68 -11.22
C ARG A 525 -33.84 -4.26 -11.65
N PHE A 526 -33.98 -2.94 -11.78
CA PHE A 526 -34.59 -2.24 -12.93
C PHE A 526 -35.36 -3.10 -13.96
N PHE A 527 -36.68 -2.95 -13.99
CA PHE A 527 -37.41 -2.76 -15.25
C PHE A 527 -38.53 -1.73 -15.05
N HIS A 528 -38.64 -0.78 -15.99
CA HIS A 528 -39.77 0.14 -16.06
C HIS A 528 -40.93 -0.52 -16.79
N GLN A 529 -42.16 -0.38 -16.30
CA GLN A 529 -43.32 -0.29 -17.18
C GLN A 529 -44.40 0.65 -16.62
N GLN A 530 -45.17 1.23 -17.53
CA GLN A 530 -45.93 2.46 -17.32
C GLN A 530 -47.25 2.26 -16.54
N GLY A 531 -47.60 3.25 -15.73
CA GLY A 531 -48.95 3.49 -15.25
C GLY A 531 -49.21 5.00 -15.26
N ASP A 532 -50.03 5.47 -16.21
CA ASP A 532 -50.42 6.88 -16.36
C ASP A 532 -51.72 7.16 -15.54
N PRO A 533 -52.36 8.35 -15.54
CA PRO A 533 -52.55 9.08 -14.29
C PRO A 533 -54.04 9.23 -13.90
N HIS A 534 -54.41 10.37 -13.31
CA HIS A 534 -55.76 10.80 -12.86
C HIS A 534 -56.16 10.36 -11.42
N THR A 535 -56.79 11.19 -10.59
CA THR A 535 -57.18 12.61 -10.71
C THR A 535 -56.80 13.40 -9.45
N SER A 536 -56.49 14.69 -9.60
CA SER A 536 -56.51 15.65 -8.48
C SER A 536 -57.90 16.23 -8.32
N LYS A 537 -58.41 16.31 -7.08
CA LYS A 537 -59.57 17.15 -6.74
C LYS A 537 -59.15 18.20 -5.71
N ARG A 538 -59.21 19.47 -6.12
CA ARG A 538 -59.13 20.61 -5.20
C ARG A 538 -60.50 20.85 -4.57
N GLY A 539 -60.54 21.10 -3.27
CA GLY A 539 -61.67 21.76 -2.61
C GLY A 539 -61.15 23.09 -2.05
N CYS A 540 -61.68 24.21 -2.51
CA CYS A 540 -61.31 25.54 -2.03
C CYS A 540 -62.47 26.11 -1.20
N ALA A 541 -62.17 26.69 -0.04
CA ALA A 541 -63.14 27.40 0.79
C ALA A 541 -63.21 28.87 0.36
N ILE A 542 -64.40 29.48 0.50
CA ILE A 542 -64.76 30.76 -0.12
C ILE A 542 -64.65 31.91 0.89
N MET A 543 -63.90 32.95 0.53
CA MET A 543 -64.37 34.36 0.48
C MET A 543 -63.43 35.18 -0.39
#